data_AF-A0A1G2W527-F1
#
_entry.id   AF-A0A1G2W527-F1
#
_cell.length_a   1.000
_cell.length_b   1.000
_cell.length_c   1.000
_cell.angle_alpha   90.00
_cell.angle_beta   90.00
_cell.angle_gamma   90.00
#
_symmetry.space_group_name_H-M   'P 1'
#
loop_
_entity.id
_entity.type
_entity.pdbx_description
1 polymer ?
#
loop_
_entity_poly.entity_id
_entity_poly.type
_entity_poly.pdbx_seq_one_letter_code
_entity_poly.pdbx_strand_id
1 'polypeptide(L)'
;MIALAIAGIALVALLSLSNRSIGVNGRLQKITQATLLAQGKMGETESAADRGTLQYENEVGEFTPPYDEFRWQISFEDTPLPSVRMVTVKVLWGDEKKNQLVELNSFLF
;
A
#
# COMPACT_ATOMS: atom_id res chain seq x y z
N MET A 1 -14.00 -45.22 -18.51
CA MET A 1 -14.66 -44.22 -17.63
C MET A 1 -13.69 -43.57 -16.64
N ILE A 2 -12.75 -44.31 -16.03
CA ILE A 2 -11.76 -43.76 -15.08
C ILE A 2 -10.88 -42.64 -15.69
N ALA A 3 -10.43 -42.79 -16.94
CA ALA A 3 -9.62 -41.77 -17.60
C ALA A 3 -10.32 -40.40 -17.71
N LEU A 4 -11.62 -40.40 -18.00
CA LEU A 4 -12.41 -39.17 -18.06
C LEU A 4 -12.57 -38.52 -16.68
N ALA A 5 -12.74 -39.34 -15.63
CA ALA A 5 -12.80 -38.85 -14.25
C ALA A 5 -11.47 -38.19 -13.84
N ILE A 6 -10.33 -38.80 -14.17
CA ILE A 6 -9.00 -38.24 -13.89
C ILE A 6 -8.80 -36.94 -14.67
N ALA A 7 -9.15 -36.90 -15.96
CA ALA A 7 -9.05 -35.70 -16.77
C ALA A 7 -9.93 -34.56 -16.23
N GLY A 8 -11.16 -34.87 -15.77
CA GLY A 8 -12.06 -33.90 -15.16
C GLY A 8 -11.47 -33.28 -13.88
N ILE A 9 -10.92 -34.10 -12.99
CA ILE A 9 -10.29 -33.63 -11.74
C ILE A 9 -9.07 -32.74 -12.04
N ALA A 10 -8.24 -33.14 -13.02
CA ALA A 10 -7.07 -32.36 -13.43
C ALA A 10 -7.46 -30.97 -13.97
N LEU A 11 -8.50 -30.89 -14.79
CA LEU A 11 -8.99 -29.61 -15.34
C LEU A 11 -9.52 -28.67 -14.24
N VAL A 12 -10.27 -29.19 -13.28
CA VAL A 12 -10.77 -28.39 -12.14
C VAL A 12 -9.62 -27.88 -11.29
N ALA A 13 -8.60 -28.71 -11.03
CA ALA A 13 -7.41 -28.31 -10.29
C ALA A 13 -6.65 -27.17 -11.01
N LEU A 14 -6.46 -27.29 -12.34
CA LEU A 14 -5.79 -26.26 -13.14
C LEU A 14 -6.58 -24.95 -13.19
N LEU A 15 -7.91 -25.02 -13.30
CA LEU A 15 -8.76 -23.83 -13.30
C LEU A 15 -8.69 -23.11 -11.94
N SER A 16 -8.75 -23.87 -10.84
CA SER A 16 -8.63 -23.34 -9.48
C SER A 16 -7.27 -22.66 -9.25
N LEU A 17 -6.19 -23.29 -9.71
CA LEU A 17 -4.85 -22.72 -9.62
C LEU A 17 -4.73 -21.43 -10.44
N SER A 18 -5.28 -21.40 -11.66
CA SER A 18 -5.25 -20.22 -12.53
C SER A 18 -5.98 -19.04 -11.89
N ASN A 19 -7.18 -19.28 -11.34
CA ASN A 19 -7.95 -18.25 -10.64
C ASN A 19 -7.20 -17.70 -9.42
N ARG A 20 -6.53 -18.58 -8.65
CA ARG A 20 -5.71 -18.18 -7.51
C ARG A 20 -4.50 -17.33 -7.95
N SER A 21 -3.83 -17.71 -9.04
CA SER A 21 -2.71 -16.97 -9.60
C SER A 21 -3.12 -15.55 -10.02
N ILE A 22 -4.28 -15.39 -10.65
CA ILE A 22 -4.83 -14.07 -11.03
C ILE A 22 -5.07 -13.21 -9.77
N GLY A 23 -5.71 -13.78 -8.75
CA GLY A 23 -5.97 -13.06 -7.50
C GLY A 23 -4.68 -12.62 -6.78
N VAL A 24 -3.67 -13.48 -6.76
CA VAL A 24 -2.35 -13.14 -6.17
C VAL A 24 -1.64 -12.06 -6.98
N ASN A 25 -1.65 -12.15 -8.31
CA ASN A 25 -1.00 -11.16 -9.17
C ASN A 25 -1.62 -9.78 -9.00
N GLY A 26 -2.96 -9.68 -9.00
CA GLY A 26 -3.66 -8.42 -8.75
C GLY A 26 -3.32 -7.82 -7.38
N ARG A 27 -3.25 -8.66 -6.33
CA ARG A 27 -2.83 -8.20 -4.99
C ARG A 27 -1.40 -7.69 -4.98
N LEU A 28 -0.47 -8.39 -5.63
CA LEU A 28 0.93 -7.96 -5.73
C LEU A 28 1.03 -6.61 -6.44
N GLN A 29 0.30 -6.43 -7.55
CA GLN A 29 0.28 -5.17 -8.28
C GLN A 29 -0.21 -4.01 -7.41
N LYS A 30 -1.29 -4.20 -6.62
CA LYS A 30 -1.79 -3.18 -5.69
C LYS A 30 -0.77 -2.83 -4.62
N ILE A 31 -0.13 -3.83 -4.02
CA ILE A 31 0.91 -3.60 -3.00
C ILE A 31 2.06 -2.82 -3.61
N THR A 32 2.57 -3.22 -4.78
CA THR A 32 3.67 -2.50 -5.45
C THR A 32 3.28 -1.06 -5.77
N GLN A 33 2.08 -0.81 -6.30
CA GLN A 33 1.60 0.54 -6.58
C GLN A 33 1.47 1.37 -5.30
N ALA A 34 0.81 0.83 -4.26
CA ALA A 34 0.67 1.50 -2.97
C ALA A 34 2.04 1.82 -2.34
N THR A 35 3.00 0.91 -2.41
CA THR A 35 4.37 1.14 -1.92
C THR A 35 5.06 2.28 -2.67
N LEU A 36 4.99 2.31 -4.01
CA LEU A 36 5.61 3.39 -4.79
C LEU A 36 4.95 4.74 -4.50
N LEU A 37 3.62 4.76 -4.37
CA LEU A 37 2.87 5.96 -4.00
C LEU A 37 3.22 6.44 -2.59
N ALA A 38 3.34 5.51 -1.63
CA ALA A 38 3.74 5.82 -0.26
C ALA A 38 5.17 6.37 -0.21
N GLN A 39 6.11 5.78 -0.97
CA GLN A 39 7.48 6.27 -1.07
C GLN A 39 7.54 7.67 -1.68
N GLY A 40 6.76 7.92 -2.74
CA GLY A 40 6.65 9.25 -3.35
C GLY A 40 6.16 10.29 -2.34
N LYS A 41 5.07 9.98 -1.63
CA LYS A 41 4.54 10.85 -0.57
C LYS A 41 5.51 11.04 0.57
N MET A 42 6.27 10.00 0.93
CA MET A 42 7.28 10.12 1.97
C MET A 42 8.40 11.08 1.57
N GLY A 43 8.91 10.95 0.34
CA GLY A 43 9.93 11.84 -0.19
C GLY A 43 9.46 13.30 -0.33
N GLU A 44 8.19 13.53 -0.68
CA GLU A 44 7.60 14.88 -0.68
C GLU A 44 7.64 15.51 0.72
N THR A 45 7.23 14.76 1.74
CA THR A 45 7.23 15.20 3.13
C THR A 45 8.64 15.43 3.67
N GLU A 46 9.57 14.50 3.42
CA GLU A 46 10.98 14.64 3.80
C GLU A 46 11.61 15.88 3.15
N SER A 47 11.36 16.09 1.85
CA SER A 47 11.84 17.28 1.13
C SER A 47 11.22 18.59 1.66
N ALA A 48 9.98 18.56 2.13
CA ALA A 48 9.35 19.72 2.76
C ALA A 48 9.94 19.98 4.16
N ALA A 49 10.31 18.94 4.90
CA ALA A 49 10.98 19.04 6.20
C ALA A 49 12.36 19.70 6.04
N ASP A 50 13.17 19.18 5.11
CA ASP A 50 14.50 19.71 4.81
C ASP A 50 14.50 21.19 4.39
N ARG A 51 13.41 21.63 3.73
CA ARG A 51 13.20 23.03 3.33
C ARG A 51 12.57 23.90 4.41
N GLY A 52 12.19 23.32 5.56
CA GLY A 52 11.50 24.03 6.65
C GLY A 52 10.08 24.49 6.29
N THR A 53 9.48 23.94 5.23
CA THR A 53 8.12 24.29 4.77
C THR A 53 7.07 23.27 5.21
N LEU A 54 7.47 22.21 5.89
CA LEU A 54 6.56 21.16 6.35
C LEU A 54 5.67 21.67 7.48
N GLN A 55 4.36 21.48 7.31
CA GLN A 55 3.40 21.62 8.38
C GLN A 55 3.25 20.26 9.07
N TYR A 56 3.50 20.21 10.38
CA TYR A 56 3.36 18.98 11.16
C TYR A 56 1.90 18.72 11.53
N GLU A 57 1.05 18.62 10.52
CA GLU A 57 -0.38 18.38 10.66
C GLU A 57 -0.76 17.05 10.02
N ASN A 58 -1.76 16.38 10.58
CA ASN A 58 -2.24 15.15 9.98
C ASN A 58 -3.01 15.48 8.70
N GLU A 59 -2.56 14.93 7.59
CA GLU A 59 -3.15 15.18 6.28
C GLU A 59 -3.76 13.89 5.72
N VAL A 60 -4.89 14.03 5.04
CA VAL A 60 -5.53 12.94 4.32
C VAL A 60 -5.91 13.41 2.93
N GLY A 61 -5.82 12.52 1.96
CA GLY A 61 -6.20 12.85 0.59
C GLY A 61 -6.34 11.65 -0.30
N GLU A 62 -6.70 11.93 -1.55
CA GLU A 62 -6.80 10.94 -2.61
C GLU A 62 -5.75 11.24 -3.67
N PHE A 63 -5.30 10.22 -4.40
CA PHE A 63 -4.46 10.46 -5.56
C PHE A 63 -5.32 10.84 -6.77
N THR A 64 -4.73 11.55 -7.72
CA THR A 64 -5.38 11.85 -9.00
C THR A 64 -5.34 10.63 -9.93
N PRO A 65 -6.21 10.59 -10.96
CA PRO A 65 -6.18 9.54 -11.97
C PRO A 65 -4.77 9.39 -12.57
N PRO A 66 -4.24 8.16 -12.71
CA PRO A 66 -4.95 6.88 -12.69
C PRO A 66 -4.98 6.15 -11.32
N TYR A 67 -4.68 6.84 -10.21
CA TYR A 67 -4.54 6.24 -8.88
C TYR A 67 -5.67 6.63 -7.91
N ASP A 68 -6.81 7.10 -8.42
CA ASP A 68 -7.97 7.55 -7.64
C ASP A 68 -8.57 6.47 -6.73
N GLU A 69 -8.26 5.20 -6.98
CA GLU A 69 -8.60 4.09 -6.07
C GLU A 69 -7.76 4.06 -4.78
N PHE A 70 -6.64 4.78 -4.75
CA PHE A 70 -5.73 4.86 -3.62
C PHE A 70 -5.99 6.15 -2.83
N ARG A 71 -6.01 6.02 -1.51
CA ARG A 71 -6.07 7.14 -0.56
C ARG A 71 -4.81 7.16 0.27
N TRP A 72 -4.35 8.35 0.62
CA TRP A 72 -3.17 8.52 1.45
C TRP A 72 -3.52 9.25 2.75
N GLN A 73 -2.75 8.96 3.80
CA GLN A 73 -2.83 9.60 5.10
C GLN A 73 -1.41 9.81 5.60
N ILE A 74 -1.12 11.00 6.11
CA ILE A 74 0.14 11.37 6.74
C ILE A 74 -0.17 11.71 8.19
N SER A 75 0.55 11.08 9.11
CA SER A 75 0.45 11.40 10.54
C SER A 75 1.80 11.63 11.15
N PHE A 76 1.84 12.53 12.14
CA PHE A 76 3.05 12.86 12.88
C PHE A 76 2.90 12.47 14.34
N GLU A 77 3.94 11.85 14.89
CA GLU A 77 4.01 11.46 16.30
C GLU A 77 5.31 11.98 16.92
N ASP A 78 5.20 12.52 18.13
CA ASP A 78 6.37 12.92 18.91
C ASP A 78 7.15 11.68 19.34
N THR A 79 8.48 11.76 19.29
CA THR A 79 9.35 10.71 19.80
C THR A 79 9.95 11.12 21.14
N PRO A 80 10.53 10.18 21.92
CA PRO A 80 11.26 10.51 23.14
C PRO A 80 12.46 11.44 22.92
N LEU A 81 12.90 11.64 21.68
CA LEU A 81 13.95 12.58 21.30
C LEU A 81 13.30 13.91 20.89
N PRO A 82 13.55 15.03 21.61
CA PRO A 82 12.84 16.30 21.38
C PRO A 82 13.01 16.90 20.00
N SER A 83 14.11 16.56 19.31
CA SER A 83 14.44 17.03 17.96
C SER A 83 14.12 16.01 16.88
N VAL A 84 13.35 14.96 17.17
CA VAL A 84 12.99 13.93 16.19
C VAL A 84 11.49 13.70 16.23
N ARG A 85 10.85 13.78 15.06
CA ARG A 85 9.44 13.45 14.88
C ARG A 85 9.32 12.22 13.99
N MET A 86 8.44 11.30 14.37
CA MET A 86 8.08 10.18 13.53
C MET A 86 6.99 10.64 12.56
N VAL A 87 7.16 10.32 11.30
CA VAL A 87 6.14 10.53 10.27
C VAL A 87 5.73 9.18 9.70
N THR A 88 4.42 8.98 9.60
CA THR A 88 3.80 7.77 9.09
C THR A 88 2.99 8.11 7.86
N VAL A 89 3.34 7.49 6.73
CA VAL A 89 2.57 7.59 5.48
C VAL A 89 1.85 6.28 5.25
N LYS A 90 0.52 6.33 5.21
CA LYS A 90 -0.35 5.19 4.88
C LYS A 90 -0.98 5.39 3.52
N VAL A 91 -0.94 4.36 2.69
CA VAL A 91 -1.64 4.31 1.40
C VAL A 91 -2.60 3.13 1.39
N LEU A 92 -3.88 3.39 1.21
CA LEU A 92 -4.98 2.44 1.29
C LEU A 92 -5.67 2.32 -0.08
N TRP A 93 -6.03 1.10 -0.48
CA TRP A 93 -6.84 0.84 -1.68
C TRP A 93 -8.12 0.05 -1.38
N GLY A 94 -8.46 -0.08 -0.09
CA GLY A 94 -9.58 -0.87 0.35
C GLY A 94 -9.80 -0.78 1.85
N ASP A 95 -10.18 -1.89 2.47
CA ASP A 95 -10.49 -1.97 3.90
C ASP A 95 -9.22 -2.28 4.71
N GLU A 96 -8.95 -1.45 5.72
CA GLU A 96 -7.86 -1.67 6.67
C GLU A 96 -7.96 -3.03 7.37
N LYS A 97 -9.18 -3.49 7.67
CA LYS A 97 -9.41 -4.81 8.29
C LYS A 97 -8.99 -5.98 7.40
N LYS A 98 -8.90 -5.74 6.09
CA LYS A 98 -8.42 -6.73 5.11
C LYS A 98 -6.93 -6.57 4.79
N ASN A 99 -6.22 -5.72 5.53
CA ASN A 99 -4.81 -5.40 5.32
C ASN A 99 -4.56 -4.93 3.87
N GLN A 100 -5.44 -4.06 3.37
CA GLN A 100 -5.37 -3.45 2.03
C GLN A 100 -4.73 -2.06 2.12
N LEU A 101 -3.58 -2.00 2.80
CA LEU A 101 -2.81 -0.79 3.00
C LEU A 101 -1.30 -1.10 2.91
N VAL A 102 -0.53 -0.06 2.66
CA VAL A 102 0.92 -0.01 2.88
C VAL A 102 1.20 1.15 3.83
N GLU A 103 2.02 0.91 4.84
CA GLU A 103 2.45 1.90 5.81
C GLU A 103 3.98 2.02 5.76
N LEU A 104 4.47 3.26 5.66
CA LEU A 104 5.88 3.61 5.75
C LEU A 104 6.09 4.57 6.91
N ASN A 105 7.09 4.28 7.74
CA ASN A 105 7.47 5.12 8.88
C ASN A 105 8.88 5.67 8.65
N SER A 106 9.04 6.98 8.82
CA SER A 106 10.32 7.68 8.72
C SER A 106 10.50 8.61 9.93
N PHE A 107 11.71 9.11 10.12
CA PHE A 107 12.08 10.01 11.22
C PHE A 107 12.67 11.30 10.65
N LEU A 108 12.07 12.42 11.01
CA LEU A 108 12.46 13.77 10.59
C LEU A 108 13.21 14.46 11.74
N PHE A 109 14.20 15.28 11.40
CA PHE A 109 15.09 16.02 12.32
C PHE A 109 14.85 17.53 12.26
#